data_AF-A0A0M3IPN3-F1
#
_entry.id   AF-A0A0M3IPN3-F1
#
_cell.length_a   1.000
_cell.length_b   1.000
_cell.length_c   1.000
_cell.angle_alpha   90.00
_cell.angle_beta   90.00
_cell.angle_gamma   90.00
#
_symmetry.space_group_name_H-M   'P 1'
#
loop_
_entity.id
_entity.type
_entity.pdbx_description
1 polymer ?
#
loop_
_entity_poly.entity_id
_entity_poly.type
_entity_poly.pdbx_seq_one_letter_code
_entity_poly.pdbx_strand_id
1 'polypeptide(L)'
;MNAHMPSSSLYKPHDHLLKSSPKISSSPLDRRSCFPPTPSGTAKPTDSASVDALKKTKATASETCICDRPASHIVCTRCGFELVGRLQKVCPEHPKKLALMDHRECPNRLCRSIHLIEVSLEK
;
A
#
# COMPACT_ATOMS: atom_id res chain seq x y z
N MET A 1 -7.96 -40.77 38.14
CA MET A 1 -6.66 -40.85 37.44
C MET A 1 -6.36 -39.42 37.02
N ASN A 2 -5.81 -38.62 37.93
CA ASN A 2 -5.72 -37.16 37.77
C ASN A 2 -4.29 -36.80 37.39
N ALA A 3 -4.08 -36.31 36.18
CA ALA A 3 -2.79 -35.82 35.72
C ALA A 3 -2.60 -34.36 36.14
N HIS A 4 -1.53 -34.15 36.90
CA HIS A 4 -1.11 -32.93 37.56
C HIS A 4 -0.45 -31.97 36.54
N MET A 5 -0.80 -30.69 36.56
CA MET A 5 -0.03 -29.63 35.87
C MET A 5 1.15 -29.17 36.74
N PRO A 6 2.30 -28.79 36.15
CA PRO A 6 3.28 -27.94 36.84
C PRO A 6 3.14 -26.47 36.44
N SER A 7 3.01 -25.61 37.46
CA SER A 7 3.07 -24.15 37.35
C SER A 7 4.49 -23.60 37.56
N SER A 8 4.75 -22.48 36.90
CA SER A 8 5.67 -21.38 37.28
C SER A 8 7.18 -21.53 36.99
N SER A 9 7.73 -20.68 36.11
CA SER A 9 8.98 -19.96 36.41
C SER A 9 9.23 -18.74 35.50
N LEU A 10 9.28 -17.58 36.16
CA LEU A 10 10.08 -16.38 35.88
C LEU A 10 9.81 -15.51 34.63
N TYR A 11 9.04 -14.44 34.87
CA TYR A 11 9.18 -13.15 34.20
C TYR A 11 10.45 -12.43 34.70
N LYS A 12 11.30 -11.93 33.79
CA LYS A 12 12.24 -10.83 34.05
C LYS A 12 12.39 -9.97 32.78
N PRO A 13 12.15 -8.65 32.85
CA PRO A 13 12.54 -7.71 31.82
C PRO A 13 14.00 -7.28 32.05
N HIS A 14 14.78 -7.07 31.00
CA HIS A 14 16.05 -6.38 31.10
C HIS A 14 16.17 -5.35 29.96
N ASP A 15 16.20 -4.09 30.36
CA ASP A 15 16.44 -2.94 29.51
C ASP A 15 17.96 -2.71 29.35
N HIS A 16 18.28 -1.93 28.31
CA HIS A 16 19.57 -1.31 27.98
C HIS A 16 20.78 -2.22 27.68
N LEU A 17 21.32 -2.09 26.46
CA LEU A 17 22.62 -1.43 26.26
C LEU A 17 22.92 -1.27 24.75
N LEU A 18 22.75 -0.02 24.29
CA LEU A 18 23.50 0.54 23.17
C LEU A 18 25.00 0.35 23.43
N LYS A 19 25.76 -0.12 22.43
CA LYS A 19 27.06 0.40 21.97
C LYS A 19 27.84 -0.70 21.25
N SER A 20 28.05 -0.52 19.95
CA SER A 20 29.32 -0.88 19.31
C SER A 20 29.44 -0.15 17.99
N SER A 21 30.06 1.03 18.03
CA SER A 21 30.52 1.76 16.85
C SER A 21 31.83 1.13 16.33
N PRO A 22 32.00 0.93 15.01
CA PRO A 22 33.32 0.79 14.43
C PRO A 22 33.96 2.17 14.25
N LYS A 23 35.20 2.29 14.75
CA LYS A 23 36.10 3.43 14.53
C LYS A 23 36.51 3.45 13.06
N ILE A 24 36.22 4.53 12.34
CA ILE A 24 36.93 4.87 11.10
C ILE A 24 37.50 6.26 11.30
N SER A 25 38.82 6.29 11.27
CA SER A 25 39.67 7.46 11.43
C SER A 25 39.48 8.46 10.30
N SER A 26 39.48 9.72 10.70
CA SER A 26 39.56 10.94 9.92
C SER A 26 40.76 11.00 8.97
N SER A 27 40.51 11.49 7.75
CA SER A 27 41.33 12.52 7.10
C SER A 27 40.47 13.33 6.12
N PRO A 28 40.52 14.68 6.14
CA PRO A 28 39.68 15.56 5.33
C PRO A 28 40.45 16.10 4.13
N LEU A 29 39.87 16.06 2.92
CA LEU A 29 40.18 17.03 1.87
C LEU A 29 38.94 17.23 0.99
N ASP A 30 38.39 18.43 1.10
CA ASP A 30 37.78 19.22 0.04
C ASP A 30 37.46 18.51 -1.27
N ARG A 31 36.17 18.27 -1.48
CA ARG A 31 35.59 18.44 -2.81
C ARG A 31 34.27 19.18 -2.73
N ARG A 32 34.36 20.41 -2.21
CA ARG A 32 33.52 21.49 -2.71
C ARG A 32 33.74 21.56 -4.21
N SER A 33 32.73 21.17 -4.99
CA SER A 33 32.63 21.56 -6.39
C SER A 33 31.17 21.55 -6.81
N CYS A 34 30.67 22.79 -6.91
CA CYS A 34 29.76 23.25 -7.95
C CYS A 34 28.37 22.60 -8.00
N PHE A 35 27.50 23.07 -7.11
CA PHE A 35 26.14 23.39 -7.57
C PHE A 35 26.27 24.61 -8.50
N PRO A 36 25.92 24.50 -9.79
CA PRO A 36 25.89 25.67 -10.66
C PRO A 36 24.78 26.63 -10.19
N PRO A 37 25.04 27.94 -10.07
CA PRO A 37 23.96 28.91 -9.95
C PRO A 37 23.22 28.95 -11.29
N THR A 38 21.94 28.61 -11.28
CA THR A 38 21.06 28.86 -12.44
C THR A 38 20.93 30.37 -12.64
N PRO A 39 21.17 30.90 -13.86
CA PRO A 39 21.04 32.32 -14.13
C PRO A 39 19.56 32.74 -14.13
N SER A 40 19.26 33.77 -13.34
CA SER A 40 18.03 34.56 -13.41
C SER A 40 17.97 35.29 -14.75
N GLY A 41 17.12 34.80 -15.66
CA GLY A 41 16.76 35.47 -16.91
C GLY A 41 15.25 35.65 -16.98
N THR A 42 14.81 36.88 -16.79
CA THR A 42 13.42 37.33 -16.87
C THR A 42 12.90 37.30 -18.30
N ALA A 43 11.86 36.53 -18.58
CA ALA A 43 10.96 36.73 -19.73
C ALA A 43 9.54 36.18 -19.41
N LYS A 44 8.57 37.09 -19.27
CA LYS A 44 7.14 36.87 -19.60
C LYS A 44 6.95 37.48 -21.01
N PRO A 45 6.04 37.04 -21.91
CA PRO A 45 4.65 36.63 -21.61
C PRO A 45 4.05 35.48 -22.48
N THR A 46 2.89 34.97 -22.04
CA THR A 46 1.74 34.42 -22.81
C THR A 46 1.99 33.49 -24.01
N ASP A 47 1.68 32.19 -23.89
CA ASP A 47 0.45 31.62 -24.45
C ASP A 47 0.20 30.20 -23.88
N SER A 48 -1.06 29.85 -23.91
CA SER A 48 -1.78 28.66 -23.49
C SER A 48 -1.15 27.32 -23.89
N ALA A 49 -1.09 26.37 -22.95
CA ALA A 49 -1.39 24.95 -23.20
C ALA A 49 -1.53 24.22 -21.85
N SER A 50 -2.75 24.26 -21.31
CA SER A 50 -3.20 23.35 -20.27
C SER A 50 -3.21 21.93 -20.86
N VAL A 51 -2.22 21.11 -20.50
CA VAL A 51 -2.21 19.70 -20.85
C VAL A 51 -2.84 18.89 -19.73
N ASP A 52 -4.03 18.40 -20.06
CA ASP A 52 -4.69 17.22 -19.52
C ASP A 52 -5.21 17.31 -18.09
N ALA A 53 -6.16 18.23 -17.93
CA ALA A 53 -7.35 17.92 -17.14
C ALA A 53 -7.93 16.59 -17.62
N LEU A 54 -7.69 15.50 -16.88
CA LEU A 54 -8.42 14.24 -17.00
C LEU A 54 -9.88 14.49 -16.60
N LYS A 55 -10.60 15.16 -17.50
CA LYS A 55 -12.06 15.13 -17.57
C LYS A 55 -12.40 13.71 -18.00
N LYS A 56 -12.47 12.80 -17.04
CA LYS A 56 -13.15 11.52 -17.28
C LYS A 56 -14.62 11.89 -17.48
N THR A 57 -14.98 11.98 -18.74
CA THR A 57 -16.33 12.04 -19.23
C THR A 57 -17.18 11.04 -18.47
N LYS A 58 -18.32 11.54 -18.00
CA LYS A 58 -19.44 10.79 -17.45
C LYS A 58 -19.86 9.78 -18.52
N ALA A 59 -19.20 8.62 -18.54
CA ALA A 59 -19.62 7.51 -19.36
C ALA A 59 -21.05 7.20 -18.93
N THR A 60 -21.96 7.28 -19.90
CA THR A 60 -23.29 6.71 -19.84
C THR A 60 -23.22 5.46 -18.98
N ALA A 61 -23.92 5.47 -17.85
CA ALA A 61 -23.97 4.35 -16.93
C ALA A 61 -24.51 3.14 -17.68
N SER A 62 -23.63 2.38 -18.33
CA SER A 62 -23.92 1.04 -18.73
C SER A 62 -24.14 0.28 -17.45
N GLU A 63 -25.29 -0.36 -17.35
CA GLU A 63 -25.77 -1.09 -16.15
C GLU A 63 -24.78 -2.17 -15.68
N THR A 64 -23.75 -2.45 -16.47
CA THR A 64 -22.72 -3.48 -16.28
C THR A 64 -21.38 -2.95 -15.76
N CYS A 65 -21.18 -1.64 -15.63
CA CYS A 65 -19.89 -1.09 -15.19
C CYS A 65 -19.68 -1.29 -13.67
N ILE A 66 -18.55 -1.89 -13.29
CA ILE A 66 -18.20 -2.19 -11.89
C ILE A 66 -17.05 -1.34 -11.32
N CYS A 67 -16.59 -0.32 -12.05
CA CYS A 67 -15.38 0.42 -11.70
C CYS A 67 -15.51 1.25 -10.41
N ASP A 68 -16.70 1.75 -10.13
CA ASP A 68 -16.97 2.65 -9.00
C ASP A 68 -17.76 1.94 -7.89
N ARG A 69 -17.56 0.61 -7.76
CA ARG A 69 -18.16 -0.21 -6.69
C ARG A 69 -17.62 0.21 -5.32
N PRO A 70 -18.47 0.30 -4.27
CA PRO A 70 -18.02 0.57 -2.91
C PRO A 70 -17.11 -0.53 -2.35
N ALA A 71 -16.33 -0.19 -1.32
CA ALA A 71 -15.60 -1.17 -0.54
C ALA A 71 -16.59 -2.11 0.18
N SER A 72 -16.24 -3.38 0.26
CA SER A 72 -17.00 -4.45 0.91
C SER A 72 -16.10 -5.20 1.88
N HIS A 73 -16.72 -6.02 2.72
CA HIS A 73 -15.98 -6.91 3.60
C HIS A 73 -15.52 -8.13 2.80
N ILE A 74 -14.25 -8.50 2.91
CA ILE A 74 -13.63 -9.57 2.15
C ILE A 74 -13.05 -10.59 3.12
N VAL A 75 -13.32 -11.87 2.87
CA VAL A 75 -12.84 -12.98 3.70
C VAL A 75 -12.04 -13.95 2.85
N CYS A 76 -10.87 -14.34 3.35
CA CYS A 76 -10.07 -15.40 2.78
C CYS A 76 -10.60 -16.77 3.23
N THR A 77 -11.04 -17.62 2.28
CA THR A 77 -11.60 -18.93 2.62
C THR A 77 -10.55 -19.98 3.02
N ARG A 78 -9.26 -19.66 2.90
CA ARG A 78 -8.14 -20.55 3.25
C ARG A 78 -7.64 -20.36 4.68
N CYS A 79 -7.50 -19.11 5.12
CA CYS A 79 -6.93 -18.79 6.43
C CYS A 79 -7.90 -18.02 7.35
N GLY A 80 -9.09 -17.65 6.86
CA GLY A 80 -10.07 -16.88 7.62
C GLY A 80 -9.68 -15.42 7.83
N PHE A 81 -8.64 -14.91 7.15
CA PHE A 81 -8.26 -13.51 7.27
C PHE A 81 -9.34 -12.60 6.68
N GLU A 82 -9.79 -11.64 7.47
CA GLU A 82 -10.82 -10.67 7.12
C GLU A 82 -10.19 -9.30 6.83
N LEU A 83 -10.70 -8.61 5.83
CA LEU A 83 -10.25 -7.26 5.47
C LEU A 83 -11.38 -6.45 4.84
N VAL A 84 -11.26 -5.13 4.94
CA VAL A 84 -12.17 -4.19 4.27
C VAL A 84 -11.49 -3.64 3.02
N GLY A 85 -12.11 -3.79 1.87
CA GLY A 85 -11.54 -3.34 0.61
C GLY A 85 -12.38 -3.72 -0.59
N ARG A 86 -11.73 -3.89 -1.74
CA ARG A 86 -12.36 -4.36 -2.98
C ARG A 86 -11.57 -5.52 -3.53
N LEU A 87 -12.25 -6.53 -4.05
CA LEU A 87 -11.59 -7.58 -4.82
C LEU A 87 -11.35 -7.11 -6.24
N GLN A 88 -10.18 -7.44 -6.78
CA GLN A 88 -9.85 -7.07 -8.13
C GLN A 88 -10.78 -7.79 -9.10
N LYS A 89 -11.57 -7.02 -9.84
CA LYS A 89 -12.44 -7.52 -10.91
C LYS A 89 -12.16 -6.77 -12.19
N VAL A 90 -12.13 -7.48 -13.31
CA VAL A 90 -12.02 -6.86 -14.62
C VAL A 90 -13.41 -6.34 -14.99
N CYS A 91 -13.51 -5.03 -15.22
CA CYS A 91 -14.75 -4.44 -15.69
C CYS A 91 -14.96 -4.80 -17.17
N PRO A 92 -16.14 -5.32 -17.57
CA PRO A 92 -16.41 -5.68 -18.97
C PRO A 92 -16.34 -4.45 -19.89
N GLU A 93 -16.78 -3.29 -19.40
CA GLU A 93 -16.76 -2.01 -20.12
C GLU A 93 -15.35 -1.40 -20.20
N HIS A 94 -14.53 -1.64 -19.18
CA HIS A 94 -13.23 -1.00 -19.01
C HIS A 94 -12.14 -2.02 -18.68
N PRO A 95 -11.77 -2.92 -19.61
CA PRO A 95 -10.80 -3.98 -19.34
C PRO A 95 -9.40 -3.44 -19.00
N LYS A 96 -9.08 -2.20 -19.43
CA LYS A 96 -7.80 -1.53 -19.14
C LYS A 96 -7.80 -0.74 -17.83
N LYS A 97 -8.96 -0.50 -17.21
CA LYS A 97 -9.08 0.25 -15.95
C LYS A 97 -8.99 -0.75 -14.80
N LEU A 98 -7.80 -0.86 -14.21
CA LEU A 98 -7.58 -1.63 -12.98
C LEU A 98 -7.52 -0.67 -11.80
N ALA A 99 -8.22 -0.99 -10.71
CA ALA A 99 -8.12 -0.23 -9.48
C ALA A 99 -6.90 -0.73 -8.68
N LEU A 100 -5.95 0.18 -8.44
CA LEU A 100 -4.67 -0.12 -7.80
C LEU A 100 -4.81 -0.65 -6.37
N MET A 101 -5.86 -0.23 -5.66
CA MET A 101 -6.12 -0.60 -4.26
C MET A 101 -6.89 -1.91 -4.09
N ASP A 102 -7.22 -2.57 -5.19
CA ASP A 102 -7.97 -3.81 -5.15
C ASP A 102 -7.05 -4.98 -4.81
N HIS A 103 -7.56 -5.89 -3.98
CA HIS A 103 -6.81 -7.03 -3.49
C HIS A 103 -6.90 -8.18 -4.48
N ARG A 104 -5.74 -8.71 -4.88
CA ARG A 104 -5.63 -9.89 -5.75
C ARG A 104 -5.44 -11.19 -4.95
N GLU A 105 -4.73 -11.06 -3.83
CA GLU A 105 -4.32 -12.17 -2.97
C GLU A 105 -4.50 -11.78 -1.51
N CYS A 106 -4.57 -12.79 -0.65
CA CYS A 106 -4.70 -12.58 0.78
C CYS A 106 -3.46 -11.81 1.31
N PRO A 107 -3.64 -10.68 2.01
CA PRO A 107 -2.53 -9.89 2.55
C PRO A 107 -1.81 -10.58 3.71
N ASN A 108 -2.37 -11.67 4.24
CA ASN A 108 -1.67 -12.51 5.20
C ASN A 108 -0.44 -13.16 4.53
N ARG A 109 0.76 -12.80 5.00
CA ARG A 109 2.05 -13.23 4.47
C ARG A 109 2.23 -14.75 4.42
N LEU A 110 1.58 -15.49 5.32
CA LEU A 110 1.66 -16.95 5.39
C LEU A 110 0.71 -17.65 4.41
N CYS A 111 -0.37 -16.98 3.99
CA CYS A 111 -1.41 -17.57 3.17
C CYS A 111 -1.27 -17.20 1.69
N ARG A 112 -1.25 -15.89 1.38
CA ARG A 112 -1.20 -15.34 0.01
C ARG A 112 -2.13 -16.02 -1.00
N SER A 113 -3.22 -16.64 -0.54
CA SER A 113 -4.12 -17.35 -1.43
C SER A 113 -4.99 -16.38 -2.20
N ILE A 114 -5.37 -16.76 -3.42
CA ILE A 114 -6.31 -16.01 -4.27
C ILE A 114 -7.79 -16.32 -3.96
N HIS A 115 -8.07 -17.20 -2.97
CA HIS A 115 -9.43 -17.59 -2.61
C HIS A 115 -10.04 -16.57 -1.62
N LEU A 116 -10.42 -15.41 -2.15
CA LEU A 116 -11.08 -14.35 -1.42
C LEU A 116 -12.53 -14.21 -1.89
N ILE A 117 -13.44 -13.95 -0.95
CA ILE A 117 -14.86 -13.73 -1.23
C ILE A 117 -15.31 -12.40 -0.63
N GLU A 118 -16.15 -11.67 -1.35
CA GLU A 118 -16.86 -10.50 -0.81
C GLU A 118 -18.08 -11.00 -0.03
N VAL A 119 -18.23 -10.57 1.21
CA VAL A 119 -19.41 -10.83 2.03
C VAL A 119 -20.21 -9.54 2.18
N SER A 120 -21.40 -9.52 1.59
CA SER A 120 -22.40 -8.49 1.84
C SER A 120 -23.07 -8.81 3.17
N LEU A 121 -22.83 -8.00 4.20
CA LEU A 121 -23.60 -8.09 5.45
C LEU A 121 -24.99 -7.49 5.19
N GLU A 122 -25.89 -8.27 4.60
CA GLU A 122 -27.31 -7.95 4.61
C GLU A 122 -27.80 -8.16 6.05
N LYS A 123 -28.20 -7.08 6.72
CA LYS A 123 -28.79 -7.07 8.07
C LYS A 123 -30.29 -6.91 7.98
#